data_AF-A0A7C1T2C0-F1
#
_entry.id   AF-A0A7C1T2C0-F1
#
_cell.length_a   1.000
_cell.length_b   1.000
_cell.length_c   1.000
_cell.angle_alpha   90.00
_cell.angle_beta   90.00
_cell.angle_gamma   90.00
#
_symmetry.space_group_name_H-M   'P 1'
#
loop_
_entity.id
_entity.type
_entity.pdbx_description
1 polymer ?
#
loop_
_entity_poly.entity_id
_entity_poly.type
_entity_poly.pdbx_seq_one_letter_code
_entity_poly.pdbx_strand_id
1 'polypeptide(L)'
;DDVLMEGAELPLGGIGEILGGHKGYGLSMAVDMLSGILTNATWSKWVKNTDEKNSNLGHFFIAINVEAFLPLDEFKRKMKEMIKDIKRSRAAEGRKIWYPGEKGALTMETRLKIGIPIYNKVLEEINRIAEDVGVERLK
;
A
#
# COMPACT_ATOMS: atom_id res chain seq x y z
N ASP A 1 0.55 6.28 28.59
CA ASP A 1 0.94 4.92 29.01
C ASP A 1 -0.12 3.84 28.75
N ASP A 2 -1.40 4.17 28.53
CA ASP A 2 -2.44 3.15 28.26
C ASP A 2 -2.37 2.48 26.87
N VAL A 3 -1.86 3.14 25.83
CA VAL A 3 -1.83 2.60 24.45
C VAL A 3 -0.93 1.35 24.31
N LEU A 4 0.04 1.16 25.22
CA LEU A 4 0.92 -0.01 25.21
C LEU A 4 0.29 -1.26 25.82
N MET A 5 -0.84 -1.14 26.54
CA MET A 5 -1.50 -2.26 27.22
C MET A 5 -2.36 -3.11 26.26
N GLU A 6 -2.84 -2.54 25.15
CA GLU A 6 -3.72 -3.21 24.19
C GLU A 6 -3.03 -3.55 22.84
N GLY A 7 -1.74 -3.25 22.72
CA GLY A 7 -0.94 -3.47 21.51
C GLY A 7 -1.13 -2.37 20.46
N ALA A 8 -0.07 -2.07 19.71
CA ALA A 8 -0.08 -1.10 18.62
C ALA A 8 1.00 -1.42 17.59
N GLU A 9 0.75 -1.03 16.34
CA GLU A 9 1.75 -1.07 15.27
C GLU A 9 2.79 0.04 15.45
N LEU A 10 4.03 -0.22 15.04
CA LEU A 10 5.09 0.78 15.02
C LEU A 10 5.11 1.55 13.70
N PRO A 11 5.40 2.86 13.71
CA PRO A 11 5.60 3.61 12.48
C PRO A 11 6.84 3.12 11.72
N LEU A 12 6.93 3.48 10.43
CA LEU A 12 8.15 3.27 9.64
C LEU A 12 9.35 3.89 10.37
N GLY A 13 10.42 3.10 10.54
CA GLY A 13 11.59 3.49 11.34
C GLY A 13 11.58 2.92 12.76
N GLY A 14 10.50 2.27 13.19
CA GLY A 14 10.43 1.52 14.44
C GLY A 14 10.23 2.38 15.68
N ILE A 15 10.62 1.85 16.84
CA ILE A 15 10.43 2.51 18.13
C ILE A 15 11.41 3.68 18.33
N GLY A 16 10.89 4.80 18.82
CA GLY A 16 11.69 5.98 19.15
C GLY A 16 12.31 6.65 17.93
N GLU A 17 13.43 7.35 18.15
CA GLU A 17 14.00 8.26 17.15
C GLU A 17 15.28 7.76 16.48
N ILE A 18 15.98 6.81 17.12
CA ILE A 18 17.32 6.34 16.68
C ILE A 18 17.29 5.77 15.27
N LEU A 19 16.27 4.95 14.96
CA LEU A 19 16.06 4.36 13.65
C LEU A 19 15.07 5.16 12.78
N GLY A 20 14.66 6.34 13.25
CA GLY A 20 13.83 7.27 12.50
C GLY A 20 12.32 7.08 12.64
N GLY A 21 11.82 6.45 13.70
CA GLY A 21 10.38 6.26 13.93
C GLY A 21 9.55 7.55 13.87
N HIS A 22 10.10 8.66 14.38
CA HIS A 22 9.47 9.99 14.27
C HIS A 22 9.22 10.44 12.82
N LYS A 23 10.01 9.95 11.84
CA LYS A 23 9.80 10.24 10.41
C LYS A 23 8.61 9.46 9.87
N GLY A 24 8.45 8.20 10.22
CA GLY A 24 7.27 7.41 9.87
C GLY A 24 6.00 7.97 10.49
N TYR A 25 6.07 8.43 11.73
CA TYR A 25 4.97 9.15 12.38
C TYR A 25 4.61 10.44 11.62
N GLY A 26 5.58 11.26 11.25
CA GLY A 26 5.35 12.47 10.46
C GLY A 26 4.74 12.18 9.08
N LEU A 27 5.16 11.10 8.41
CA LEU A 27 4.54 10.66 7.15
C LEU A 27 3.07 10.25 7.35
N SER A 28 2.74 9.56 8.44
CA SER A 28 1.35 9.23 8.79
C SER A 28 0.50 10.48 9.00
N MET A 29 1.03 11.48 9.72
CA MET A 29 0.34 12.76 9.91
C MET A 29 0.08 13.49 8.59
N ALA A 30 1.03 13.48 7.66
CA ALA A 30 0.84 14.10 6.35
C ALA A 30 -0.31 13.44 5.57
N VAL A 31 -0.46 12.12 5.66
CA VAL A 31 -1.58 11.38 5.05
C VAL A 31 -2.91 11.80 5.68
N ASP A 32 -3.01 11.89 7.01
CA ASP A 32 -4.21 12.34 7.72
C ASP A 32 -4.58 13.80 7.37
N MET A 33 -3.59 14.68 7.25
CA MET A 33 -3.82 16.07 6.85
C MET A 33 -4.39 16.18 5.44
N LEU A 34 -3.81 15.45 4.47
CA LEU A 34 -4.23 15.49 3.08
C LEU A 34 -5.55 14.77 2.83
N SER A 35 -5.75 13.63 3.50
CA SER A 35 -6.91 12.76 3.25
C SER A 35 -8.09 13.13 4.12
N GLY A 36 -7.87 13.46 5.40
CA GLY A 36 -8.91 13.82 6.35
C GLY A 36 -9.19 15.32 6.37
N ILE A 37 -8.26 16.08 6.92
CA ILE A 37 -8.47 17.51 7.23
C ILE A 37 -8.76 18.32 5.96
N LEU A 38 -7.94 18.18 4.92
CA LEU A 38 -8.07 18.95 3.68
C LEU A 38 -9.40 18.66 2.95
N THR A 39 -9.94 17.44 3.08
CA THR A 39 -11.19 17.04 2.43
C THR A 39 -12.42 17.29 3.31
N ASN A 40 -12.23 17.85 4.51
CA ASN A 40 -13.25 18.01 5.54
C ASN A 40 -13.85 16.67 6.03
N ALA A 41 -13.10 15.57 5.89
CA ALA A 41 -13.36 14.29 6.55
C ALA A 41 -12.67 14.25 7.93
N THR A 42 -12.72 13.10 8.61
CA THR A 42 -12.01 12.92 9.89
C THR A 42 -10.61 12.34 9.69
N TRP A 43 -9.81 12.25 10.76
CA TRP A 43 -8.47 11.66 10.76
C TRP A 43 -8.44 10.34 11.54
N SER A 44 -7.34 9.58 11.39
CA SER A 44 -7.20 8.17 11.80
C SER A 44 -7.86 7.79 13.12
N LYS A 45 -7.71 8.58 14.20
CA LYS A 45 -8.28 8.29 15.53
C LYS A 45 -9.81 8.14 15.53
N TRP A 46 -10.50 8.82 14.63
CA TRP A 46 -11.97 8.90 14.60
C TRP A 46 -12.58 8.23 13.38
N VAL A 47 -11.77 7.63 12.51
CA VAL A 47 -12.26 6.79 11.42
C VAL A 47 -12.88 5.53 12.04
N LYS A 48 -14.12 5.24 11.67
CA LYS A 48 -14.86 4.10 12.19
C LYS A 48 -14.77 2.90 11.27
N ASN A 49 -15.21 1.74 11.75
CA ASN A 49 -15.26 0.53 10.93
C ASN A 49 -16.25 0.69 9.76
N THR A 50 -16.15 -0.22 8.78
CA THR A 50 -16.96 -0.15 7.54
C THR A 50 -18.42 -0.55 7.77
N ASP A 51 -18.70 -1.35 8.79
CA ASP A 51 -20.04 -1.77 9.22
C ASP A 51 -20.75 -0.70 10.08
N GLU A 52 -20.01 0.30 10.57
CA GLU A 52 -20.58 1.43 11.30
C GLU A 52 -21.14 2.50 10.36
N LYS A 53 -22.19 3.19 10.83
CA LYS A 53 -22.78 4.30 10.07
C LYS A 53 -21.77 5.44 9.93
N ASN A 54 -21.43 5.74 8.69
CA ASN A 54 -20.49 6.79 8.28
C ASN A 54 -19.09 6.64 8.89
N SER A 55 -18.24 5.87 8.21
CA SER A 55 -16.82 5.73 8.57
C SER A 55 -16.05 7.04 8.51
N ASN A 56 -16.58 8.06 7.82
CA ASN A 56 -16.00 9.39 7.62
C ASN A 56 -14.55 9.36 7.12
N LEU A 57 -14.24 8.36 6.29
CA LEU A 57 -12.93 8.16 5.69
C LEU A 57 -12.76 9.11 4.51
N GLY A 58 -11.71 9.93 4.55
CA GLY A 58 -11.32 10.79 3.44
C GLY A 58 -10.20 10.18 2.59
N HIS A 59 -10.13 10.60 1.33
CA HIS A 59 -9.13 10.16 0.36
C HIS A 59 -8.53 11.34 -0.37
N PHE A 60 -7.27 11.22 -0.76
CA PHE A 60 -6.55 12.24 -1.49
C PHE A 60 -5.87 11.67 -2.73
N PHE A 61 -6.01 12.35 -3.86
CA PHE A 61 -5.46 11.94 -5.16
C PHE A 61 -4.72 13.12 -5.80
N ILE A 62 -3.54 12.85 -6.36
CA ILE A 62 -2.78 13.81 -7.18
C ILE A 62 -2.49 13.16 -8.54
N ALA A 63 -2.75 13.90 -9.60
CA ALA A 63 -2.25 13.60 -10.94
C ALA A 63 -1.36 14.74 -11.43
N ILE A 64 -0.16 14.41 -11.93
CA ILE A 64 0.79 15.39 -12.47
C ILE A 64 0.93 15.13 -13.96
N ASN A 65 0.63 16.15 -14.77
CA ASN A 65 0.87 16.08 -16.21
C ASN A 65 2.38 16.22 -16.49
N VAL A 66 3.03 15.12 -16.86
CA VAL A 66 4.46 15.08 -17.17
C VAL A 66 4.81 15.95 -18.39
N GLU A 67 3.95 16.01 -19.39
CA GLU A 67 4.19 16.76 -20.64
C GLU A 67 4.20 18.27 -20.41
N ALA A 68 3.71 18.74 -19.26
CA ALA A 68 3.86 20.13 -18.84
C ALA A 68 5.30 20.49 -18.45
N PHE A 69 6.19 19.51 -18.24
CA PHE A 69 7.57 19.70 -17.80
C PHE A 69 8.60 19.25 -18.84
N LEU A 70 8.39 18.12 -19.51
CA LEU A 70 9.28 17.59 -20.55
C LEU A 70 8.54 16.61 -21.47
N PRO A 71 9.03 16.36 -22.70
CA PRO A 71 8.44 15.37 -23.60
C PRO A 71 8.32 14.00 -22.94
N LEU A 72 7.15 13.36 -23.09
CA LEU A 72 6.84 12.10 -22.41
C LEU A 72 7.84 10.98 -22.70
N ASP A 73 8.31 10.89 -23.95
CA ASP A 73 9.30 9.88 -24.34
C ASP A 73 10.67 10.10 -23.69
N GLU A 74 11.07 11.37 -23.51
CA GLU A 74 12.29 11.70 -22.78
C GLU A 74 12.16 11.33 -21.28
N PHE A 75 11.01 11.64 -20.67
CA PHE A 75 10.74 11.24 -19.28
C PHE A 75 10.81 9.71 -19.11
N LYS A 76 10.13 8.96 -19.99
CA LYS A 76 10.17 7.49 -19.99
C LYS A 76 11.58 6.95 -20.18
N ARG A 77 12.40 7.56 -21.05
CA ARG A 77 13.81 7.18 -21.25
C ARG A 77 14.61 7.38 -19.95
N LYS A 78 14.52 8.55 -19.31
CA LYS A 78 15.22 8.84 -18.05
C LYS A 78 14.78 7.91 -16.92
N MET A 79 13.49 7.59 -16.82
CA MET A 79 12.98 6.62 -15.85
C MET A 79 13.57 5.21 -16.07
N LYS A 80 13.68 4.77 -17.32
CA LYS A 80 14.34 3.48 -17.66
C LYS A 80 15.82 3.48 -17.28
N GLU A 81 16.52 4.58 -17.53
CA GLU A 81 17.93 4.74 -17.16
C GLU A 81 18.11 4.69 -15.63
N MET A 82 17.31 5.44 -14.87
CA MET A 82 17.33 5.41 -13.41
C MET A 82 17.08 4.01 -12.85
N ILE A 83 16.06 3.31 -13.36
CA ILE A 83 15.76 1.93 -12.94
C ILE A 83 16.95 1.01 -13.25
N LYS A 84 17.54 1.13 -14.44
CA LYS A 84 18.71 0.34 -14.86
C LYS A 84 19.91 0.57 -13.93
N ASP A 85 20.15 1.81 -13.52
CA ASP A 85 21.24 2.15 -12.61
C ASP A 85 21.00 1.57 -11.20
N ILE A 86 19.78 1.74 -10.66
CA ILE A 86 19.38 1.12 -9.38
C ILE A 86 19.59 -0.41 -9.42
N LYS A 87 19.22 -1.06 -10.53
CA LYS A 87 19.35 -2.51 -10.71
C LYS A 87 20.80 -2.98 -10.85
N ARG A 88 21.70 -2.12 -11.32
CA ARG A 88 23.13 -2.43 -11.51
C ARG A 88 23.98 -2.18 -10.26
N SER A 89 23.45 -1.45 -9.28
CA SER A 89 24.10 -1.24 -8.00
C SER A 89 24.48 -2.55 -7.31
N ARG A 90 25.58 -2.54 -6.56
CA ARG A 90 26.03 -3.70 -5.79
C ARG A 90 24.99 -4.07 -4.75
N ALA A 91 24.35 -5.22 -4.92
CA ALA A 91 23.44 -5.78 -3.93
C ALA A 91 24.21 -6.39 -2.75
N ALA A 92 23.56 -6.48 -1.59
CA ALA A 92 24.05 -7.32 -0.50
C ALA A 92 24.10 -8.79 -0.97
N GLU A 93 25.01 -9.58 -0.39
CA GLU A 93 25.22 -10.97 -0.77
C GLU A 93 23.91 -11.78 -0.70
N GLY A 94 23.63 -12.55 -1.75
CA GLY A 94 22.40 -13.34 -1.88
C GLY A 94 21.11 -12.52 -2.05
N ARG A 95 21.19 -11.20 -2.23
CA ARG A 95 20.01 -10.33 -2.40
C ARG A 95 19.95 -9.74 -3.81
N LYS A 96 18.72 -9.46 -4.25
CA LYS A 96 18.42 -8.71 -5.47
C LYS A 96 17.80 -7.37 -5.09
N ILE A 97 18.21 -6.29 -5.77
CA ILE A 97 17.58 -4.97 -5.63
C ILE A 97 16.29 -4.98 -6.44
N TRP A 98 15.22 -4.41 -5.88
CA TRP A 98 13.91 -4.29 -6.51
C TRP A 98 13.51 -2.81 -6.54
N TYR A 99 12.87 -2.35 -7.60
CA TYR A 99 12.19 -1.07 -7.59
C TYR A 99 10.72 -1.24 -7.16
N PRO A 100 10.07 -0.20 -6.59
CA PRO A 100 8.66 -0.25 -6.21
C PRO A 100 7.78 -0.70 -7.38
N GLY A 101 7.01 -1.78 -7.18
CA GLY A 101 6.14 -2.38 -8.20
C GLY A 101 6.71 -3.61 -8.91
N GLU A 102 8.03 -3.81 -8.96
CA GLU A 102 8.65 -4.92 -9.71
C GLU A 102 8.21 -6.30 -9.19
N LYS A 103 8.20 -6.48 -7.86
CA LYS A 103 7.74 -7.74 -7.24
C LYS A 103 6.27 -8.02 -7.53
N GLY A 104 5.42 -6.98 -7.44
CA GLY A 104 3.98 -7.09 -7.70
C GLY A 104 3.70 -7.48 -9.15
N ALA A 105 4.40 -6.86 -10.12
CA ALA A 105 4.29 -7.20 -11.54
C ALA A 105 4.66 -8.68 -11.80
N LEU A 106 5.74 -9.18 -11.20
CA LEU A 106 6.13 -10.59 -11.34
C LEU A 106 5.13 -11.54 -10.69
N THR A 107 4.60 -11.19 -9.51
CA THR A 107 3.55 -11.96 -8.86
C THR A 107 2.28 -12.01 -9.70
N MET A 108 1.89 -10.89 -10.31
CA MET A 108 0.75 -10.81 -11.21
C MET A 108 0.97 -11.69 -12.46
N GLU A 109 2.12 -11.54 -13.13
CA GLU A 109 2.46 -12.35 -14.31
C GLU A 109 2.38 -13.86 -13.99
N THR A 110 2.91 -14.26 -12.84
CA THR A 110 2.87 -15.65 -12.39
C THR A 110 1.43 -16.10 -12.17
N ARG A 111 0.65 -15.36 -11.38
CA ARG A 111 -0.73 -15.73 -11.00
C ARG A 111 -1.71 -15.69 -12.17
N LEU A 112 -1.44 -14.90 -13.22
CA LEU A 112 -2.22 -14.94 -14.46
C LEU A 112 -2.04 -16.26 -15.22
N LYS A 113 -0.89 -16.94 -15.07
CA LYS A 113 -0.60 -18.20 -15.73
C LYS A 113 -1.00 -19.42 -14.90
N ILE A 114 -0.79 -19.36 -13.59
CA ILE A 114 -0.97 -20.52 -12.69
C ILE A 114 -2.19 -20.42 -11.76
N GLY A 115 -2.97 -19.34 -11.86
CA GLY A 115 -4.06 -19.03 -10.94
C GLY A 115 -3.62 -18.25 -9.70
N ILE A 116 -4.60 -17.65 -9.01
CA ILE A 116 -4.37 -16.90 -7.76
C ILE A 116 -4.42 -17.90 -6.60
N PRO A 117 -3.36 -18.06 -5.81
CA PRO A 117 -3.40 -18.93 -4.63
C PRO A 117 -4.27 -18.29 -3.55
N ILE A 118 -5.29 -19.02 -3.12
CA ILE A 118 -6.21 -18.63 -2.04
C ILE A 118 -5.97 -19.57 -0.85
N TYR A 119 -5.86 -19.02 0.35
CA TYR A 119 -5.71 -19.82 1.56
C TYR A 119 -7.01 -20.58 1.87
N ASN A 120 -6.91 -21.86 2.26
CA ASN A 120 -8.09 -22.74 2.39
C ASN A 120 -9.22 -22.14 3.25
N LYS A 121 -8.90 -21.53 4.40
CA LYS A 121 -9.92 -20.91 5.26
C LYS A 121 -10.63 -19.72 4.59
N VAL A 122 -9.91 -18.97 3.75
CA VAL A 122 -10.49 -17.85 2.99
C VAL A 122 -11.39 -18.41 1.88
N LEU A 123 -11.02 -19.51 1.23
CA LEU A 123 -11.88 -20.17 0.23
C LEU A 123 -13.17 -20.70 0.87
N GLU A 124 -13.07 -21.30 2.05
CA GLU A 124 -14.23 -21.73 2.85
C GLU A 124 -15.15 -20.55 3.21
N GLU A 125 -14.56 -19.43 3.64
CA GLU A 125 -15.29 -18.21 3.96
C GLU A 125 -16.01 -17.62 2.73
N ILE A 126 -15.32 -17.50 1.60
CA ILE A 126 -15.93 -17.02 0.34
C ILE A 126 -17.09 -17.92 -0.08
N ASN A 127 -16.91 -19.25 0.00
CA ASN A 127 -17.96 -20.19 -0.36
C ASN A 127 -19.16 -20.15 0.59
N ARG A 128 -18.95 -19.85 1.88
CA ARG A 128 -20.05 -19.60 2.82
C ARG A 128 -20.81 -18.34 2.45
N ILE A 129 -20.10 -17.25 2.15
CA ILE A 129 -20.73 -15.99 1.69
C ILE A 129 -21.53 -16.24 0.41
N ALA A 130 -21.00 -17.02 -0.53
CA ALA A 130 -21.69 -17.38 -1.77
C ALA A 130 -23.02 -18.11 -1.50
N GLU A 131 -23.03 -19.04 -0.54
CA GLU A 131 -24.26 -19.73 -0.10
C GLU A 131 -25.25 -18.76 0.55
N ASP A 132 -24.78 -17.89 1.46
CA ASP A 132 -25.61 -16.90 2.17
C ASP A 132 -26.32 -15.92 1.22
N VAL A 133 -25.64 -15.53 0.14
CA VAL A 133 -26.19 -14.59 -0.86
C VAL A 133 -26.77 -15.27 -2.11
N GLY A 134 -26.74 -16.60 -2.18
CA GLY A 134 -27.37 -17.39 -3.25
C GLY A 134 -26.68 -17.36 -4.61
N VAL A 135 -25.34 -17.32 -4.65
CA VAL A 135 -24.53 -17.34 -5.88
C VAL A 135 -23.66 -18.59 -5.99
N GLU A 136 -23.07 -18.84 -7.18
CA GLU A 136 -22.21 -20.00 -7.41
C GLU A 136 -20.94 -19.95 -6.55
N ARG A 137 -20.56 -21.11 -6.03
CA ARG A 137 -19.33 -21.33 -5.25
C ARG A 137 -18.09 -21.30 -6.14
N LEU A 138 -16.97 -20.88 -5.54
CA LEU A 138 -15.65 -21.09 -6.11
C LEU A 138 -15.21 -22.54 -5.92
N LYS A 139 -14.67 -23.11 -7.00
CA LYS A 139 -14.09 -24.47 -7.03
C LYS A 139 -12.66 -24.47 -6.49
#